data_AF-A0A1R0W4S0-F1
#
_entry.id   AF-A0A1R0W4S0-F1
#
_cell.length_a   1.000
_cell.length_b   1.000
_cell.length_c   1.000
_cell.angle_alpha   90.00
_cell.angle_beta   90.00
_cell.angle_gamma   90.00
#
_symmetry.space_group_name_H-M   'P 1'
#
loop_
_entity.id
_entity.type
_entity.pdbx_description
1 polymer ?
#
loop_
_entity_poly.entity_id
_entity_poly.type
_entity_poly.pdbx_seq_one_letter_code
_entity_poly.pdbx_strand_id
1 'polypeptide(L)'
;MSVQIIRIMMVLSLLLVVSACSNEKEAQNTKDAKQEAKATIETTKTGTFTVLGMDCCPPSVVERVLKQVDGISKTAIKVNGSMGEVTVSFDDKKTDLQAIKTAVLDFGLGVE
;
A
#
# COMPACT_ATOMS: atom_id res chain seq x y z
N MET A 1 -40.27 4.46 -22.38
CA MET A 1 -39.88 3.05 -22.12
C MET A 1 -38.48 2.68 -22.66
N SER A 2 -37.78 3.58 -23.35
CA SER A 2 -36.49 3.30 -24.02
C SER A 2 -35.26 3.28 -23.09
N VAL A 3 -35.35 3.87 -21.89
CA VAL A 3 -34.21 3.99 -20.95
C VAL A 3 -34.03 2.73 -20.09
N GLN A 4 -35.12 1.99 -19.85
CA GLN A 4 -35.12 0.74 -19.08
C GLN A 4 -34.45 -0.42 -19.85
N ILE A 5 -34.61 -0.44 -21.18
CA ILE A 5 -34.09 -1.52 -22.04
C ILE A 5 -32.55 -1.48 -22.12
N ILE A 6 -31.95 -0.27 -22.11
CA ILE A 6 -30.48 -0.08 -22.11
C ILE A 6 -29.86 -0.60 -20.80
N ARG A 7 -30.54 -0.45 -19.67
CA ARG A 7 -30.06 -0.91 -18.35
C ARG A 7 -30.05 -2.44 -18.24
N ILE A 8 -30.97 -3.13 -18.91
CA ILE A 8 -31.07 -4.60 -18.84
C ILE A 8 -30.01 -5.29 -19.75
N MET A 9 -29.70 -4.71 -20.93
CA MET A 9 -28.66 -5.26 -21.81
C MET A 9 -27.24 -5.14 -21.22
N MET A 10 -26.97 -4.12 -20.41
CA MET A 10 -25.64 -3.90 -19.84
C MET A 10 -25.32 -4.85 -18.66
N VAL A 11 -26.36 -5.35 -17.98
CA VAL A 11 -26.22 -6.27 -16.83
C VAL A 11 -26.13 -7.74 -17.28
N LEU A 12 -26.73 -8.09 -18.42
CA LEU A 12 -26.74 -9.46 -18.93
C LEU A 12 -25.43 -9.88 -19.64
N SER A 13 -24.57 -8.92 -19.97
CA SER A 13 -23.36 -9.16 -20.78
C SER A 13 -22.10 -9.52 -19.99
N LEU A 14 -22.21 -9.75 -18.67
CA LEU A 14 -21.06 -9.95 -17.77
C LEU A 14 -20.94 -11.37 -17.15
N LEU A 15 -21.72 -12.34 -17.61
CA LEU A 15 -21.74 -13.70 -17.00
C LEU A 15 -21.23 -14.83 -17.90
N LEU A 16 -20.33 -14.57 -18.85
CA LEU A 16 -19.75 -15.63 -19.67
C LEU A 16 -18.23 -15.51 -19.84
N VAL A 17 -17.47 -15.70 -18.76
CA VAL A 17 -16.17 -16.42 -18.86
C VAL A 17 -15.84 -17.09 -17.51
N VAL A 18 -16.28 -18.33 -17.32
CA VAL A 18 -15.60 -19.27 -16.39
C VAL A 18 -15.21 -20.48 -17.24
N SER A 19 -14.04 -20.42 -17.88
CA SER A 19 -13.43 -21.60 -18.49
C SER A 19 -12.61 -22.31 -17.42
N ALA A 20 -13.08 -23.49 -17.04
CA ALA A 20 -12.31 -24.45 -16.26
C ALA A 20 -11.09 -24.95 -17.05
N CYS A 21 -9.94 -25.11 -16.38
CA CYS A 21 -8.93 -26.11 -16.71
C CYS A 21 -8.25 -26.57 -15.41
N SER A 22 -8.28 -27.89 -15.23
CA SER A 22 -7.78 -28.69 -14.11
C SER A 22 -6.26 -28.65 -13.97
N ASN A 23 -5.77 -28.84 -12.74
CA ASN A 23 -4.58 -29.66 -12.54
C ASN A 23 -4.65 -30.36 -11.18
N GLU A 24 -4.58 -31.67 -11.25
CA GLU A 24 -4.46 -32.59 -10.13
C GLU A 24 -2.99 -32.58 -9.73
N LYS A 25 -2.63 -32.01 -8.57
CA LYS A 25 -1.43 -32.41 -7.83
C LYS A 25 -1.63 -32.22 -6.34
N GLU A 26 -1.28 -33.31 -5.65
CA GLU A 26 -1.40 -33.54 -4.23
C GLU A 26 -0.46 -32.67 -3.38
N ALA A 27 -0.92 -32.42 -2.15
CA ALA A 27 -0.18 -32.22 -0.91
C ALA A 27 0.90 -31.12 -0.82
N GLN A 28 0.59 -30.06 -0.06
CA GLN A 28 1.23 -29.82 1.24
C GLN A 28 0.46 -28.78 2.06
N ASN A 29 0.03 -29.19 3.25
CA ASN A 29 -0.56 -28.34 4.28
C ASN A 29 0.57 -27.63 5.04
N THR A 30 0.56 -26.30 5.08
CA THR A 30 0.97 -25.52 6.26
C THR A 30 0.23 -24.19 6.24
N LYS A 31 -0.41 -23.88 7.37
CA LYS A 31 -1.17 -22.66 7.64
C LYS A 31 -0.25 -21.44 7.55
N ASP A 32 -0.62 -20.46 6.72
CA ASP A 32 -0.76 -19.05 7.06
C ASP A 32 -0.94 -18.21 5.77
N ALA A 33 -1.81 -17.21 5.87
CA ALA A 33 -1.98 -16.10 4.95
C ALA A 33 -2.20 -16.43 3.46
N LYS A 34 -3.48 -16.48 3.10
CA LYS A 34 -3.98 -16.14 1.76
C LYS A 34 -3.34 -14.84 1.26
N GLN A 35 -2.40 -14.95 0.32
CA GLN A 35 -2.50 -14.21 -0.94
C GLN A 35 -1.66 -14.88 -2.03
N GLU A 36 -2.33 -15.73 -2.79
CA GLU A 36 -2.06 -15.93 -4.20
C GLU A 36 -2.68 -14.74 -4.97
N ALA A 37 -1.89 -14.03 -5.79
CA ALA A 37 -2.21 -13.79 -7.20
C ALA A 37 -1.36 -12.68 -7.84
N LYS A 38 -0.70 -13.08 -8.94
CA LYS A 38 -0.66 -12.39 -10.24
C LYS A 38 0.35 -11.25 -10.40
N ALA A 39 1.51 -11.64 -10.93
CA ALA A 39 2.47 -10.81 -11.65
C ALA A 39 1.75 -9.79 -12.56
N THR A 40 1.70 -8.56 -12.04
CA THR A 40 1.38 -7.32 -12.73
C THR A 40 2.43 -6.38 -12.16
N ILE A 41 3.35 -5.88 -12.99
CA ILE A 41 4.53 -5.08 -12.61
C ILE A 41 4.35 -4.41 -11.25
N GLU A 42 4.89 -5.02 -10.19
CA GLU A 42 4.70 -4.53 -8.83
C GLU A 42 5.42 -3.21 -8.73
N THR A 43 4.63 -2.14 -8.83
CA THR A 43 5.07 -0.74 -8.71
C THR A 43 5.26 -0.38 -7.23
N THR A 44 5.08 -1.34 -6.31
CA THR A 44 5.21 -1.12 -4.88
C THR A 44 6.66 -1.32 -4.44
N LYS A 45 7.30 -0.24 -4.01
CA LYS A 45 8.60 -0.27 -3.34
C LYS A 45 8.42 -0.16 -1.83
N THR A 46 9.45 -0.58 -1.10
CA THR A 46 9.56 -0.35 0.35
C THR A 46 10.83 0.42 0.63
N GLY A 47 10.75 1.40 1.51
CA GLY A 47 11.90 2.19 1.96
C GLY A 47 11.86 2.39 3.46
N THR A 48 13.04 2.59 4.04
CA THR A 48 13.22 2.89 5.46
C THR A 48 13.98 4.19 5.63
N PHE A 49 13.65 4.92 6.69
CA PHE A 49 14.35 6.14 7.07
C PHE A 49 14.15 6.44 8.55
N THR A 50 15.01 7.30 9.09
CA THR A 50 14.96 7.67 10.50
C THR A 50 14.33 9.05 10.65
N VAL A 51 13.43 9.18 11.61
CA VAL A 51 12.88 10.46 12.07
C VAL A 51 13.48 10.79 13.43
N LEU A 52 13.93 12.02 13.60
CA LEU A 52 14.52 12.55 14.84
C LEU A 52 13.47 13.32 15.66
N GLY A 53 13.73 13.52 16.96
CA GLY A 53 12.89 14.36 17.82
C GLY A 53 11.56 13.71 18.25
N MET A 54 11.53 12.38 18.29
CA MET A 54 10.36 11.60 18.72
C MET A 54 10.06 11.70 20.23
N ASP A 55 10.97 12.31 20.99
CA ASP A 55 10.78 12.71 22.40
C ASP A 55 9.88 13.95 22.55
N CYS A 56 9.88 14.83 21.55
CA CYS A 56 9.00 15.99 21.47
C CYS A 56 7.72 15.68 20.71
N CYS A 57 7.81 14.88 19.64
CA CYS A 57 6.69 14.58 18.75
C CYS A 57 6.28 13.10 18.81
N PRO A 58 5.01 12.78 19.15
CA PRO A 58 4.56 11.40 19.17
C PRO A 58 4.49 10.80 17.75
N PRO A 59 4.63 9.46 17.60
CA PRO A 59 4.62 8.79 16.30
C PRO A 59 3.36 9.05 15.47
N SER A 60 2.23 9.34 16.13
CA SER A 60 0.96 9.67 15.47
C SER A 60 1.03 10.94 14.61
N VAL A 61 1.97 11.86 14.88
CA VAL A 61 2.21 13.04 14.05
C VAL A 61 2.85 12.62 12.73
N VAL A 62 3.90 11.80 12.79
CA VAL A 62 4.59 11.26 11.62
C VAL A 62 3.60 10.47 10.74
N GLU A 63 2.78 9.61 11.35
CA GLU A 63 1.75 8.87 10.61
C GLU A 63 0.75 9.78 9.88
N ARG A 64 0.37 10.92 10.48
CA ARG A 64 -0.54 11.88 9.83
C ARG A 64 0.09 12.51 8.60
N VAL A 65 1.37 12.87 8.66
CA VAL A 65 2.10 13.43 7.52
C VAL A 65 2.21 12.39 6.40
N LEU A 66 2.59 11.16 6.73
CA LEU A 66 2.73 10.09 5.73
C LEU A 66 1.40 9.74 5.06
N LYS A 67 0.27 9.82 5.77
CA LYS A 67 -1.06 9.62 5.19
C LYS A 67 -1.45 10.69 4.16
N GLN A 68 -0.79 11.85 4.15
CA GLN A 68 -1.05 12.92 3.18
C GLN A 68 -0.23 12.77 1.90
N VAL A 69 0.79 11.91 1.89
CA VAL A 69 1.61 11.65 0.70
C VAL A 69 0.90 10.64 -0.19
N ASP A 70 0.49 11.07 -1.39
CA ASP A 70 -0.10 10.14 -2.38
C ASP A 70 0.92 9.08 -2.79
N GLY A 71 0.42 7.84 -2.95
CA GLY A 71 1.23 6.68 -3.27
C GLY A 71 1.71 5.87 -2.06
N ILE A 72 1.63 6.37 -0.82
CA ILE A 72 1.90 5.54 0.36
C ILE A 72 0.73 4.59 0.62
N SER A 73 1.05 3.30 0.80
CA SER A 73 0.07 2.24 1.04
C SER A 73 0.16 1.63 2.45
N LYS A 74 1.36 1.58 3.03
CA LYS A 74 1.60 1.04 4.37
C LYS A 74 2.70 1.84 5.06
N THR A 75 2.56 1.99 6.37
CA THR A 75 3.53 2.68 7.23
C THR A 75 3.70 1.88 8.53
N ALA A 76 4.93 1.68 8.97
CA ALA A 76 5.24 1.13 10.29
C ALA A 76 6.31 2.01 10.93
N ILE A 77 6.14 2.32 12.23
CA ILE A 77 7.06 3.17 12.96
C ILE A 77 7.52 2.42 14.22
N LYS A 78 8.84 2.27 14.37
CA LYS A 78 9.46 1.71 15.57
C LYS A 78 10.20 2.81 16.30
N VAL A 79 9.75 3.10 17.53
CA VAL A 79 10.35 4.13 18.37
C VAL A 79 11.55 3.57 19.13
N ASN A 80 12.69 4.23 19.03
CA ASN A 80 13.94 3.90 19.71
C ASN A 80 14.46 5.17 20.42
N GLY A 81 13.94 5.47 21.61
CA GLY A 81 14.29 6.69 22.36
C GLY A 81 13.79 7.95 21.64
N SER A 82 14.68 8.93 21.41
CA SER A 82 14.37 10.16 20.67
C SER A 82 14.33 9.99 19.14
N MET A 83 14.52 8.76 18.63
CA MET A 83 14.51 8.44 17.20
C MET A 83 13.36 7.49 16.85
N GLY A 84 12.90 7.52 15.60
CA GLY A 84 11.89 6.62 15.05
C GLY A 84 12.35 6.03 13.73
N GLU A 85 12.46 4.72 13.65
CA GLU A 85 12.66 4.02 12.39
C GLU A 85 11.31 3.87 11.68
N VAL A 86 11.18 4.48 10.51
CA VAL A 86 9.98 4.48 9.70
C VAL A 86 10.17 3.58 8.49
N THR A 87 9.27 2.63 8.30
CA THR A 87 9.17 1.78 7.11
C THR A 87 7.92 2.14 6.34
N VAL A 88 8.06 2.45 5.05
CA VAL A 88 6.95 2.81 4.17
C VAL A 88 6.92 1.90 2.94
N SER A 89 5.73 1.45 2.56
CA SER A 89 5.48 0.83 1.26
C SER A 89 4.74 1.82 0.37
N PHE A 90 5.25 2.09 -0.83
CA PHE A 90 4.75 3.13 -1.71
C PHE A 90 4.78 2.74 -3.19
N ASP A 91 3.87 3.33 -3.96
CA ASP A 91 3.82 3.25 -5.42
C ASP A 91 4.90 4.17 -6.02
N ASP A 92 5.89 3.59 -6.69
CA ASP A 92 7.05 4.29 -7.24
C ASP A 92 6.77 5.07 -8.54
N LYS A 93 5.54 5.00 -9.07
CA LYS A 93 5.05 5.91 -10.12
C LYS A 93 4.41 7.18 -9.53
N LYS A 94 4.09 7.18 -8.24
CA LYS A 94 3.41 8.31 -7.56
C LYS A 94 4.35 9.10 -6.66
N THR A 95 5.24 8.42 -5.95
CA THR A 95 6.18 9.04 -5.01
C THR A 95 7.47 8.22 -4.94
N ASP A 96 8.51 8.81 -4.39
CA ASP A 96 9.75 8.11 -4.04
C ASP A 96 10.16 8.39 -2.59
N LEU A 97 11.19 7.69 -2.12
CA LEU A 97 11.66 7.80 -0.74
C LEU A 97 12.16 9.22 -0.41
N GLN A 98 12.75 9.94 -1.38
CA GLN A 98 13.24 11.30 -1.15
C GLN A 98 12.06 12.25 -0.96
N ALA A 99 11.04 12.18 -1.82
CA ALA A 99 9.83 12.97 -1.70
C ALA A 99 9.11 12.72 -0.35
N ILE A 100 9.08 11.47 0.11
CA ILE A 100 8.52 11.11 1.41
C ILE A 100 9.34 11.74 2.56
N LYS A 101 10.67 11.66 2.51
CA LYS A 101 11.55 12.32 3.50
C LYS A 101 11.34 13.83 3.50
N THR A 102 11.23 14.46 2.33
CA THR A 102 10.97 15.89 2.20
C THR A 102 9.63 16.29 2.81
N ALA A 103 8.56 15.54 2.61
CA ALA A 103 7.27 15.84 3.23
C ALA A 103 7.34 15.85 4.77
N VAL A 104 8.13 14.94 5.35
CA VAL A 104 8.36 14.88 6.80
C VAL A 104 9.26 16.06 7.27
N LEU A 105 10.27 16.41 6.47
CA LEU A 105 11.14 17.56 6.74
C LEU A 105 10.39 18.89 6.67
N ASP A 106 9.52 19.07 5.67
CA ASP A 106 8.69 20.27 5.48
C ASP A 106 7.65 20.44 6.60
N PHE A 107 7.28 19.34 7.27
CA PHE A 107 6.47 19.37 8.48
C PHE A 107 7.26 19.85 9.71
N GLY A 108 8.58 19.98 9.62
CA GLY A 108 9.47 20.46 10.67
C GLY A 108 10.10 19.36 11.52
N LEU A 109 10.10 18.12 11.05
CA LEU A 109 10.73 16.99 11.72
C LEU A 109 12.11 16.68 11.11
N GLY A 110 13.09 16.29 11.92
CA GLY A 110 14.39 15.87 11.42
C GLY A 110 14.31 14.50 10.74
N VAL A 111 15.02 14.32 9.63
CA VAL A 111 15.00 13.08 8.83
C VAL A 111 16.41 12.69 8.37
N GLU A 112 16.75 11.41 8.49
CA GLU A 112 18.01 10.79 8.04
C GLU A 112 17.76 9.58 7.13
#